data_AF-A0A1B9XZ52-F1
#
_entry.id   AF-A0A1B9XZ52-F1
#
_cell.length_a   1.000
_cell.length_b   1.000
_cell.length_c   1.000
_cell.angle_alpha   90.00
_cell.angle_beta   90.00
_cell.angle_gamma   90.00
#
_symmetry.space_group_name_H-M   'P 1'
#
loop_
_entity.id
_entity.type
_entity.pdbx_description
1 polymer ?
#
loop_
_entity_poly.entity_id
_entity_poly.type
_entity_poly.pdbx_seq_one_letter_code
_entity_poly.pdbx_strand_id
1 'polypeptide(L)'
;MKENYNKSVKLECITCGDSDFEYNDDKSWIKCNRCEKEYNGEYNELVELNQENISQEIEKTKKEVQINLQQKMNNILKETFKGNKNIKFK
;
A
#
# COMPACT_ATOMS: atom_id res chain seq x y z
N MET A 1 15.16 -10.63 -11.10
CA MET A 1 14.24 -9.54 -11.46
C MET A 1 13.83 -8.82 -10.19
N LYS A 2 14.03 -7.49 -10.13
CA LYS A 2 13.66 -6.69 -8.96
C LYS A 2 12.14 -6.53 -8.96
N GLU A 3 11.47 -7.10 -7.97
CA GLU A 3 10.10 -6.71 -7.69
C GLU A 3 10.14 -5.33 -7.05
N ASN A 4 9.50 -4.37 -7.69
CA ASN A 4 9.39 -3.03 -7.17
C ASN A 4 8.07 -2.94 -6.39
N TYR A 5 8.15 -3.01 -5.06
CA TYR A 5 7.00 -2.88 -4.16
C TYR A 5 6.72 -1.41 -3.79
N ASN A 6 7.02 -0.47 -4.69
CA ASN A 6 6.62 0.91 -4.50
C ASN A 6 5.09 1.01 -4.53
N LYS A 7 4.51 1.34 -3.38
CA LYS A 7 3.08 1.59 -3.19
C LYS A 7 2.89 3.03 -2.69
N SER A 8 1.86 3.68 -3.19
CA SER A 8 1.41 4.99 -2.70
C SER A 8 0.09 4.81 -1.97
N VAL A 9 0.00 5.30 -0.73
CA VAL A 9 -1.26 5.33 0.02
C VAL A 9 -1.98 6.63 -0.30
N LYS A 10 -3.26 6.55 -0.66
CA LYS A 10 -4.11 7.73 -0.79
C LYS A 10 -4.59 8.16 0.59
N LEU A 11 -4.41 9.43 0.91
CA LEU A 11 -4.97 10.02 2.12
C LEU A 11 -6.44 10.36 1.87
N GLU A 12 -7.25 10.21 2.91
CA GLU A 12 -8.69 10.46 2.88
C GLU A 12 -9.05 11.53 3.90
N CYS A 13 -10.07 12.32 3.57
CA CYS A 13 -10.60 13.35 4.43
C CYS A 13 -11.35 12.69 5.59
N ILE A 14 -10.98 13.02 6.83
CA ILE A 14 -11.61 12.41 8.03
C ILE A 14 -13.11 12.71 8.15
N THR A 15 -13.58 13.75 7.47
CA THR A 15 -14.97 14.20 7.58
C THR A 15 -15.87 13.54 6.54
N CYS A 16 -15.40 13.39 5.30
CA CYS A 16 -16.25 12.92 4.19
C CYS A 16 -15.70 11.72 3.40
N GLY A 17 -14.48 11.26 3.71
CA GLY A 17 -13.82 10.13 3.05
C GLY A 17 -13.32 10.42 1.62
N ASP A 18 -13.42 11.65 1.13
CA ASP A 18 -12.88 12.00 -0.19
C ASP A 18 -11.35 12.14 -0.14
N SER A 19 -10.70 12.00 -1.30
CA SER A 19 -9.24 12.11 -1.44
C SER A 19 -8.82 13.29 -2.34
N ASP A 20 -9.77 14.14 -2.71
CA ASP A 20 -9.51 15.36 -3.47
C ASP A 20 -9.25 16.56 -2.53
N PHE A 21 -8.08 17.16 -2.68
CA PHE A 21 -7.57 18.22 -1.82
C PHE A 21 -6.92 19.36 -2.62
N GLU A 22 -7.20 20.58 -2.18
CA GLU A 22 -6.47 21.78 -2.52
C GLU A 22 -5.37 22.01 -1.47
N TYR A 23 -4.18 22.42 -1.90
CA TYR A 23 -3.05 22.69 -0.99
C TYR A 23 -2.11 23.74 -1.58
N ASN A 24 -1.36 24.41 -0.72
CA ASN A 24 -0.30 25.33 -1.11
C ASN A 24 1.03 24.60 -1.41
N ASP A 25 1.99 25.28 -2.02
CA ASP A 25 3.24 24.68 -2.51
C ASP A 25 4.06 23.97 -1.42
N ASP A 26 4.09 24.53 -0.21
CA ASP A 26 4.78 23.98 0.96
C ASP A 26 3.92 22.99 1.76
N LYS A 27 2.65 22.80 1.38
CA LYS A 27 1.66 21.94 2.05
C LYS A 27 1.47 22.26 3.53
N SER A 28 1.68 23.51 3.93
CA SER A 28 1.35 23.99 5.27
C SER A 28 -0.15 24.16 5.47
N TRP A 29 -0.92 24.25 4.38
CA TRP A 29 -2.37 24.32 4.38
C TRP A 29 -2.96 23.35 3.36
N ILE A 30 -4.00 22.61 3.78
CA ILE A 30 -4.72 21.66 2.95
C ILE A 30 -6.22 21.82 3.18
N LYS A 31 -7.02 21.80 2.13
CA LYS A 31 -8.49 21.83 2.20
C LYS A 31 -9.09 20.72 1.36
N CYS A 32 -10.08 20.01 1.92
CA CYS A 32 -10.85 19.04 1.16
C CYS A 32 -11.81 19.76 0.19
N ASN A 33 -11.74 19.44 -1.11
CA ASN A 33 -12.57 20.09 -2.12
C ASN A 33 -14.07 19.78 -1.97
N ARG A 34 -14.42 18.65 -1.35
CA ARG A 34 -15.81 18.20 -1.23
C ARG A 34 -16.55 18.78 -0.04
N CYS A 35 -15.93 18.77 1.14
CA CYS A 35 -16.59 19.17 2.39
C CYS A 35 -15.96 20.42 3.02
N GLU A 36 -15.01 21.05 2.33
CA GLU A 36 -14.36 22.30 2.73
C GLU A 36 -13.62 22.23 4.09
N LYS A 37 -13.36 21.02 4.60
CA LYS A 37 -12.57 20.84 5.83
C LYS A 37 -11.13 21.28 5.55
N GLU A 38 -10.64 22.20 6.37
CA GLU A 38 -9.25 22.66 6.37
C GLU A 38 -8.40 21.90 7.39
N TYR A 39 -7.17 21.58 7.01
CA TYR A 39 -6.12 21.01 7.84
C TYR A 39 -5.02 22.07 7.94
N ASN A 40 -4.89 22.64 9.14
CA ASN A 40 -3.99 23.75 9.44
C ASN A 40 -2.70 23.28 10.12
N GLY A 41 -2.62 22.00 10.51
CA GLY A 41 -1.43 21.33 11.01
C GLY A 41 -0.56 20.75 9.89
N GLU A 42 -0.56 21.41 8.73
CA GLU A 42 0.20 21.01 7.54
C GLU A 42 -0.21 19.62 7.01
N TYR A 43 0.57 19.09 6.06
CA TYR A 43 0.43 17.73 5.56
C TYR A 43 0.53 16.65 6.65
N ASN A 44 1.28 16.91 7.73
CA ASN A 44 1.50 15.96 8.81
C ASN A 44 0.19 15.66 9.57
N GLU A 45 -0.65 16.65 9.83
CA GLU A 45 -1.96 16.43 10.46
C GLU A 45 -2.80 15.43 9.66
N LEU A 46 -2.86 15.60 8.34
CA LEU A 46 -3.62 14.70 7.47
C LEU A 46 -3.04 13.27 7.46
N VAL A 47 -1.72 13.14 7.51
CA VAL A 47 -1.03 11.84 7.58
C VAL A 47 -1.27 11.15 8.92
N GLU A 48 -1.22 11.88 10.04
CA GLU A 48 -1.48 11.36 11.38
C GLU A 48 -2.91 10.83 11.49
N LEU A 49 -3.86 11.57 10.94
CA LEU A 49 -5.27 11.18 10.91
C LEU A 49 -5.54 9.96 10.02
N ASN A 50 -4.65 9.68 9.05
CA ASN A 50 -4.75 8.55 8.13
C ASN A 50 -3.90 7.34 8.56
N GLN A 51 -3.31 7.33 9.76
CA GLN A 51 -2.42 6.24 10.20
C GLN A 51 -3.08 4.86 10.18
N GLU A 52 -4.39 4.79 10.45
CA GLU A 52 -5.12 3.52 10.37
C GLU A 52 -5.18 3.01 8.92
N ASN A 53 -5.56 3.88 7.97
CA ASN A 53 -5.59 3.54 6.54
C ASN A 53 -4.20 3.11 6.05
N ILE A 54 -3.17 3.88 6.40
CA ILE A 54 -1.77 3.55 6.09
C ILE A 54 -1.38 2.18 6.65
N SER A 55 -1.72 1.90 7.90
CA SER A 55 -1.43 0.61 8.54
C SER A 55 -2.13 -0.56 7.85
N GLN A 56 -3.38 -0.36 7.43
CA GLN A 56 -4.12 -1.37 6.68
C GLN A 56 -3.49 -1.65 5.32
N GLU A 57 -3.06 -0.62 4.59
CA GLU A 57 -2.36 -0.78 3.30
C GLU A 57 -0.99 -1.46 3.45
N ILE A 58 -0.27 -1.19 4.53
CA ILE A 58 0.99 -1.90 4.87
C ILE A 58 0.71 -3.39 5.09
N GLU A 59 -0.31 -3.73 5.87
CA GLU A 59 -0.63 -5.14 6.17
C GLU A 59 -1.11 -5.89 4.91
N LYS A 60 -1.91 -5.24 4.04
CA LYS A 60 -2.28 -5.79 2.73
C LYS A 60 -1.05 -6.05 1.87
N THR A 61 -0.16 -5.06 1.76
CA THR A 61 1.08 -5.19 0.98
C THR A 61 1.96 -6.31 1.52
N LYS A 62 2.08 -6.45 2.84
CA LYS A 62 2.84 -7.55 3.47
C LYS A 62 2.27 -8.92 3.11
N LYS A 63 0.95 -9.08 3.15
CA LYS A 63 0.28 -10.33 2.74
C LYS A 63 0.50 -10.64 1.26
N GLU A 64 0.39 -9.64 0.39
CA GLU A 64 0.68 -9.79 -1.05
C GLU A 64 2.10 -10.27 -1.31
N VAL A 65 3.08 -9.63 -0.64
CA VAL A 65 4.51 -10.00 -0.73
C VAL A 65 4.72 -11.44 -0.27
N GLN A 66 4.14 -11.82 0.87
CA GLN A 66 4.28 -13.17 1.40
C GLN A 66 3.72 -14.24 0.46
N ILE A 67 2.51 -14.02 -0.09
CA ILE A 67 1.88 -14.94 -1.04
C ILE A 67 2.73 -15.07 -2.31
N ASN A 68 3.23 -13.94 -2.83
CA ASN A 68 4.06 -13.94 -4.03
C ASN A 68 5.37 -14.73 -3.81
N LEU A 69 6.06 -14.50 -2.69
CA LEU A 69 7.26 -15.24 -2.33
C LEU A 69 6.99 -16.74 -2.20
N GLN A 70 5.91 -17.14 -1.52
CA GLN A 70 5.53 -18.55 -1.39
C GLN A 70 5.25 -19.19 -2.75
N GLN A 71 4.49 -18.53 -3.61
CA GLN A 71 4.20 -19.01 -4.97
C GLN A 71 5.48 -19.14 -5.80
N LYS A 72 6.39 -18.17 -5.71
CA LYS A 72 7.68 -18.23 -6.40
C LYS A 72 8.55 -19.36 -5.92
N MET A 73 8.67 -19.57 -4.60
CA MET A 73 9.42 -20.70 -4.07
C MET A 73 8.82 -22.02 -4.55
N ASN A 74 7.49 -22.16 -4.50
CA ASN A 74 6.81 -23.34 -5.02
C ASN A 74 7.07 -23.55 -6.52
N ASN A 75 7.05 -22.50 -7.32
CA ASN A 75 7.33 -22.58 -8.75
C ASN A 75 8.79 -22.95 -9.02
N ILE A 76 9.74 -22.34 -8.32
CA ILE A 76 11.17 -22.68 -8.43
C ILE A 76 11.41 -24.14 -8.07
N LEU A 77 10.84 -24.60 -6.95
CA LEU A 77 10.94 -26.01 -6.53
C LEU A 77 10.32 -26.93 -7.58
N LYS A 78 9.08 -26.66 -8.03
CA LYS A 78 8.40 -27.45 -9.07
C LYS A 78 9.21 -27.53 -10.35
N GLU A 79 9.75 -26.41 -10.85
CA GLU A 79 10.58 -26.39 -12.04
C GLU A 79 11.93 -27.12 -11.83
N THR A 80 12.54 -26.99 -10.64
CA THR A 80 13.84 -27.61 -10.35
C THR A 80 13.78 -29.14 -10.32
N PHE A 81 12.72 -29.73 -9.74
CA PHE A 81 12.55 -31.19 -9.75
C PHE A 81 11.60 -31.69 -10.85
N LYS A 82 11.26 -30.85 -11.82
CA LYS A 82 10.46 -31.24 -12.99
C LYS A 82 11.21 -32.31 -13.78
N GLY A 83 10.60 -33.49 -13.91
CA GLY A 83 11.22 -34.64 -14.59
C GLY A 83 12.15 -35.49 -13.72
N ASN A 84 12.30 -35.18 -12.42
CA ASN A 84 13.00 -36.06 -11.50
C ASN A 84 12.18 -37.34 -11.25
N LYS A 85 12.75 -38.51 -11.61
CA LYS A 85 12.06 -39.81 -11.49
C LYS A 85 11.76 -40.23 -10.04
N ASN A 86 12.48 -39.64 -9.07
CA ASN A 86 12.40 -39.99 -7.64
C ASN A 86 11.61 -38.97 -6.80
N ILE A 87 11.32 -37.77 -7.32
CA ILE A 87 10.58 -36.74 -6.59
C ILE A 87 9.36 -36.33 -7.41
N LYS A 88 8.17 -36.65 -6.91
CA LYS A 88 6.89 -36.25 -7.50
C LYS A 88 6.24 -35.18 -6.62
N PHE A 89 6.05 -33.98 -7.18
CA PHE A 89 5.19 -32.97 -6.56
C PHE A 89 3.72 -33.33 -6.81
N LYS A 90 2.88 -33.23 -5.77
CA LYS A 90 1.42 -33.17 -5.92
C LYS A 90 0.99 -31.72 -6.17
#